data_AF-A0A7W1FME2-F1
#
_entry.id   AF-A0A7W1FME2-F1
#
_cell.length_a   1.000
_cell.length_b   1.000
_cell.length_c   1.000
_cell.angle_alpha   90.00
_cell.angle_beta   90.00
_cell.angle_gamma   90.00
#
_symmetry.space_group_name_H-M   'P 1'
#
loop_
_entity.id
_entity.type
_entity.pdbx_description
1 polymer ?
#
loop_
_entity_poly.entity_id
_entity_poly.type
_entity_poly.pdbx_seq_one_letter_code
_entity_poly.pdbx_strand_id
1 'polypeptide(L)'
;MQDLIARKVGPFQYDAGMHEYSIVSFDGKTKIRLYHCFICGGSLPNSMRGEKFYVIEREEMERIKKLCEGVTTIDEAIAKLGNPDRDYPHGSGVGDIDEESGRKTSIFLRSIRYFNLSKTAEVGFTETKNGSAFLSITGKEIK
;
A
#
# COMPACT_ATOMS: atom_id res chain seq x y z
N MET A 1 21.84 -36.75 -7.64
CA MET A 1 20.49 -37.18 -8.07
C MET A 1 19.64 -35.92 -8.10
N GLN A 2 18.89 -35.69 -9.18
CA GLN A 2 18.42 -34.35 -9.57
C GLN A 2 17.53 -33.65 -8.54
N ASP A 3 17.62 -32.33 -8.52
CA ASP A 3 16.87 -31.42 -7.66
C ASP A 3 15.36 -31.61 -7.78
N LEU A 4 14.67 -31.63 -6.63
CA LEU A 4 13.24 -31.37 -6.61
C LEU A 4 13.01 -29.88 -6.90
N ILE A 5 13.00 -29.53 -8.19
CA ILE A 5 12.44 -28.26 -8.67
C ILE A 5 10.98 -28.25 -8.20
N ALA A 6 10.70 -27.47 -7.14
CA ALA A 6 9.35 -27.25 -6.66
C ALA A 6 8.48 -26.79 -7.83
N ARG A 7 7.39 -27.54 -8.12
CA ARG A 7 6.49 -27.26 -9.25
C ARG A 7 6.07 -25.80 -9.19
N LYS A 8 6.55 -24.95 -10.10
CA LYS A 8 5.99 -23.61 -10.35
C LYS A 8 4.57 -23.82 -10.87
N VAL A 9 3.57 -23.63 -10.01
CA VAL A 9 2.15 -23.90 -10.30
C VAL A 9 1.54 -22.77 -11.16
N GLY A 10 2.15 -22.51 -12.31
CA GLY A 10 1.88 -21.34 -13.13
C GLY A 10 2.17 -20.02 -12.41
N PRO A 11 1.58 -18.90 -12.88
CA PRO A 11 1.60 -17.62 -12.17
C PRO A 11 0.49 -17.53 -11.10
N PHE A 12 -0.40 -18.52 -10.99
CA PHE A 12 -1.57 -18.45 -10.12
C PHE A 12 -1.22 -18.91 -8.71
N GLN A 13 -1.38 -18.02 -7.73
CA GLN A 13 -1.19 -18.31 -6.31
C GLN A 13 -2.50 -18.14 -5.54
N TYR A 14 -2.73 -19.01 -4.56
CA TYR A 14 -3.79 -18.88 -3.58
C TYR A 14 -3.20 -18.47 -2.23
N ASP A 15 -3.80 -17.46 -1.61
CA ASP A 15 -3.42 -16.87 -0.34
C ASP A 15 -4.43 -17.31 0.72
N ALA A 16 -4.11 -18.43 1.40
CA ALA A 16 -5.02 -19.02 2.39
C ALA A 16 -5.23 -18.14 3.63
N GLY A 17 -4.35 -17.16 3.91
CA GLY A 17 -4.52 -16.21 5.01
C GLY A 17 -5.53 -15.10 4.69
N MET A 18 -5.72 -14.79 3.41
CA MET A 18 -6.60 -13.74 2.90
C MET A 18 -7.84 -14.28 2.14
N HIS A 19 -7.89 -15.58 1.83
CA HIS A 19 -8.82 -16.21 0.88
C HIS A 19 -8.75 -15.59 -0.54
N GLU A 20 -7.57 -15.15 -0.98
CA GLU A 20 -7.39 -14.46 -2.26
C GLU A 20 -6.65 -15.31 -3.29
N TYR A 21 -7.14 -15.33 -4.53
CA TYR A 21 -6.34 -15.77 -5.69
C TYR A 21 -5.62 -14.58 -6.32
N SER A 22 -4.45 -14.83 -6.92
CA SER A 22 -3.71 -13.79 -7.64
C SER A 22 -2.85 -14.35 -8.78
N ILE A 23 -2.62 -13.52 -9.79
CA ILE A 23 -1.58 -13.73 -10.82
C ILE A 23 -0.30 -13.05 -10.31
N VAL A 24 0.82 -13.76 -10.35
CA VAL A 24 2.14 -13.26 -9.93
C VAL A 24 3.11 -13.24 -11.12
N SER A 25 3.89 -12.17 -11.23
CA SER A 25 4.93 -12.01 -12.25
C SER A 25 6.06 -13.05 -12.12
N PHE A 26 6.76 -13.33 -13.22
CA PHE A 26 7.85 -14.33 -13.22
C PHE A 26 9.01 -14.02 -12.26
N ASP A 27 9.19 -12.75 -11.89
CA ASP A 27 10.17 -12.26 -10.90
C ASP A 27 9.62 -12.17 -9.46
N GLY A 28 8.34 -12.51 -9.26
CA GLY A 28 7.68 -12.51 -7.95
C GLY A 28 7.25 -11.15 -7.40
N LYS A 29 7.59 -10.03 -8.06
CA LYS A 29 7.42 -8.68 -7.48
C LYS A 29 6.00 -8.09 -7.63
N THR A 30 5.26 -8.52 -8.65
CA THR A 30 3.92 -7.98 -8.96
C THR A 30 2.87 -9.06 -8.73
N LYS A 31 1.89 -8.79 -7.86
CA LYS A 31 0.75 -9.67 -7.53
C LYS A 31 -0.57 -8.97 -7.86
N ILE A 32 -1.32 -9.49 -8.84
CA ILE A 32 -2.62 -8.96 -9.29
C ILE A 32 -3.72 -9.84 -8.69
N ARG A 33 -4.54 -9.30 -7.78
CA ARG A 33 -5.68 -10.02 -7.18
C ARG A 33 -6.77 -10.33 -8.22
N LEU A 34 -7.28 -11.56 -8.18
CA LEU A 34 -8.45 -11.98 -8.96
C LEU A 34 -9.71 -11.90 -8.09
N TYR A 35 -10.81 -11.43 -8.68
CA TYR A 35 -12.16 -11.43 -8.09
C TYR A 35 -13.12 -12.40 -8.78
N HIS A 36 -12.82 -12.78 -10.03
CA HIS A 36 -13.62 -13.65 -10.87
C HIS A 36 -12.71 -14.67 -11.58
N CYS A 37 -13.24 -15.84 -11.88
CA CYS A 37 -12.56 -16.86 -12.66
C CYS A 37 -12.50 -16.43 -14.14
N PHE A 38 -11.29 -16.32 -14.69
CA PHE A 38 -11.04 -15.93 -16.08
C PHE A 38 -11.44 -17.00 -17.12
N ILE A 39 -11.86 -18.20 -16.69
CA ILE A 39 -12.36 -19.27 -17.56
C ILE A 39 -13.89 -19.27 -17.66
N CYS A 40 -14.61 -19.13 -16.54
CA CYS A 40 -16.07 -19.27 -16.49
C CYS A 40 -16.82 -18.01 -16.04
N GLY A 41 -16.14 -16.90 -15.75
CA GLY A 41 -16.73 -15.65 -15.26
C GLY A 41 -17.23 -15.69 -13.80
N GLY A 42 -17.41 -16.87 -13.20
CA GLY A 42 -17.92 -17.03 -11.85
C GLY A 42 -17.04 -16.34 -10.79
N SER A 43 -17.69 -15.74 -9.78
CA SER A 43 -17.01 -15.04 -8.68
C SER A 43 -16.14 -16.00 -7.85
N LEU A 44 -14.99 -15.49 -7.41
CA LEU A 44 -14.09 -16.19 -6.50
C LEU A 44 -14.53 -15.95 -5.04
N PRO A 45 -13.97 -16.69 -4.05
CA PRO A 45 -14.28 -16.47 -2.64
C PRO A 45 -14.09 -15.02 -2.20
N ASN A 46 -14.94 -14.56 -1.27
CA ASN A 46 -14.79 -13.26 -0.65
C ASN A 46 -13.45 -13.17 0.10
N SER A 47 -12.73 -12.08 -0.12
CA SER A 47 -11.45 -11.82 0.56
C SER A 47 -11.69 -11.51 2.05
N MET A 48 -11.04 -12.27 2.92
CA MET A 48 -10.98 -12.01 4.36
C MET A 48 -10.04 -10.83 4.71
N ARG A 49 -9.45 -10.15 3.71
CA ARG A 49 -8.54 -9.02 3.93
C ARG A 49 -9.16 -7.91 4.79
N GLY A 50 -10.46 -7.67 4.67
CA GLY A 50 -11.16 -6.69 5.52
C GLY A 50 -11.12 -7.03 7.02
N GLU A 51 -11.02 -8.31 7.37
CA GLU A 51 -10.95 -8.83 8.73
C GLU A 51 -9.51 -8.82 9.29
N LYS A 52 -8.51 -8.52 8.46
CA LYS A 52 -7.09 -8.46 8.86
C LYS A 52 -6.62 -7.08 9.30
N PHE A 53 -7.47 -6.06 9.24
CA PHE A 53 -7.13 -4.70 9.66
C PHE A 53 -8.13 -4.18 10.69
N TYR A 54 -7.66 -3.37 11.63
CA TYR A 54 -8.55 -2.68 12.56
C TYR A 54 -9.49 -1.73 11.81
N VAL A 55 -10.79 -1.85 12.07
CA VAL A 55 -11.75 -0.80 11.73
C VAL A 55 -11.37 0.44 12.55
N ILE A 56 -11.28 1.59 11.88
CA ILE A 56 -11.01 2.87 12.56
C ILE A 56 -12.36 3.50 12.91
N GLU A 57 -12.63 3.60 14.21
CA GLU A 57 -13.82 4.30 14.72
C GLU A 57 -13.88 5.74 14.23
N ARG A 58 -15.09 6.24 13.98
CA ARG A 58 -15.29 7.59 13.42
C ARG A 58 -14.62 8.68 14.25
N GLU A 59 -14.72 8.59 15.57
CA GLU A 59 -14.13 9.56 16.51
C GLU A 59 -12.59 9.56 16.46
N GLU A 60 -11.98 8.39 16.26
CA GLU A 60 -10.53 8.26 16.09
C GLU A 60 -10.09 8.79 14.72
N MET A 61 -10.85 8.51 13.66
CA MET A 61 -10.65 9.08 12.32
C MET A 61 -10.74 10.61 12.33
N GLU A 62 -11.71 11.18 13.05
CA GLU A 62 -11.86 12.63 13.24
C GLU A 62 -10.73 13.24 14.08
N ARG A 63 -10.31 12.57 15.16
CA ARG A 63 -9.14 12.98 15.97
C ARG A 63 -7.86 13.01 15.13
N ILE A 64 -7.60 11.97 14.32
CA ILE A 64 -6.42 11.90 13.45
C ILE A 64 -6.46 12.99 12.38
N LYS A 65 -7.62 13.23 11.73
CA LYS A 65 -7.79 14.31 10.76
C LYS A 65 -7.48 15.68 11.37
N LYS A 66 -8.00 15.97 12.57
CA LYS A 66 -7.72 17.21 13.30
C LYS A 66 -6.24 17.33 13.71
N LEU A 67 -5.60 16.23 14.11
CA LEU A 67 -4.16 16.20 14.38
C LEU A 67 -3.34 16.53 13.13
N CYS A 68 -3.74 16.04 11.96
CA CYS A 68 -3.09 16.30 10.67
C CYS A 68 -3.55 17.60 9.97
N GLU A 69 -4.46 18.38 10.58
CA GLU A 69 -5.07 19.56 9.97
C GLU A 69 -4.02 20.63 9.61
N GLY A 70 -4.09 21.19 8.40
CA GLY A 70 -3.13 22.18 7.91
C GLY A 70 -1.75 21.63 7.52
N VAL A 71 -1.51 20.32 7.59
CA VAL A 71 -0.27 19.71 7.07
C VAL A 71 -0.38 19.52 5.56
N THR A 72 0.49 20.18 4.80
CA THR A 72 0.48 20.18 3.33
C THR A 72 1.77 19.64 2.70
N THR A 73 2.85 19.49 3.47
CA THR A 73 4.13 18.88 3.04
C THR A 73 4.62 17.81 4.04
N ILE A 74 5.62 17.00 3.64
CA ILE A 74 6.22 16.00 4.55
C ILE A 74 6.99 16.68 5.69
N ASP A 75 7.69 17.79 5.43
CA ASP A 75 8.49 18.45 6.47
C ASP A 75 7.60 19.20 7.48
N GLU A 76 6.45 19.73 7.06
CA GLU A 76 5.38 20.19 7.97
C GLU A 76 4.83 19.05 8.84
N ALA A 77 4.67 17.85 8.27
CA ALA A 77 4.22 16.68 9.02
C ALA A 77 5.24 16.34 10.12
N ILE A 78 6.54 16.34 9.80
CA ILE A 78 7.63 16.06 10.76
C ILE A 78 7.70 17.15 11.82
N ALA A 79 7.61 18.42 11.44
CA ALA A 79 7.63 19.55 12.37
C ALA A 79 6.42 19.57 13.33
N LYS A 80 5.24 19.11 12.88
CA LYS A 80 4.01 19.11 13.69
C LYS A 80 3.81 17.84 14.51
N LEU A 81 4.22 16.67 13.99
CA LEU A 81 3.92 15.35 14.55
C LEU A 81 5.15 14.65 15.18
N GLY A 82 6.34 15.22 15.00
CA GLY A 82 7.61 14.62 15.40
C GLY A 82 8.20 13.69 14.33
N ASN A 83 9.26 12.96 14.67
CA ASN A 83 9.88 12.02 13.74
C ASN A 83 8.92 10.86 13.40
N PRO A 84 8.84 10.44 12.13
CA PRO A 84 8.03 9.28 11.75
C PRO A 84 8.69 7.98 12.20
N ASP A 85 7.87 6.97 12.45
CA ASP A 85 8.34 5.63 12.80
C ASP A 85 9.06 4.92 11.63
N ARG A 86 8.77 5.33 10.38
CA ARG A 86 9.54 5.00 9.17
C ARG A 86 9.54 6.16 8.17
N ASP A 87 10.69 6.39 7.54
CA ASP A 87 10.83 7.23 6.35
C ASP A 87 11.27 6.35 5.17
N TYR A 88 10.67 6.57 4.00
CA TYR A 88 10.97 5.91 2.75
C TYR A 88 11.28 6.98 1.68
N PRO A 89 12.55 7.41 1.51
CA PRO A 89 12.95 8.42 0.51
C PRO A 89 12.54 8.10 -0.93
N HIS A 90 12.34 6.82 -1.25
CA HIS A 90 11.90 6.33 -2.56
C HIS A 90 10.66 5.41 -2.41
N GLY A 91 9.70 5.83 -1.57
CA GLY A 91 8.59 4.99 -1.11
C GLY A 91 7.53 4.67 -2.16
N SER A 92 7.07 5.68 -2.92
CA SER A 92 5.96 5.52 -3.87
C SER A 92 6.40 5.76 -5.31
N GLY A 93 6.45 4.70 -6.11
CA GLY A 93 6.68 4.79 -7.54
C GLY A 93 5.45 5.34 -8.27
N VAL A 94 5.58 6.49 -8.93
CA VAL A 94 4.54 7.11 -9.74
C VAL A 94 5.00 7.15 -11.20
N GLY A 95 4.11 6.75 -12.11
CA GLY A 95 4.39 6.81 -13.54
C GLY A 95 4.58 8.25 -14.02
N ASP A 96 5.57 8.45 -14.88
CA ASP A 96 5.81 9.73 -15.54
C ASP A 96 5.94 9.58 -17.05
N ILE A 97 5.87 10.71 -17.74
CA ILE A 97 6.22 10.82 -19.16
C ILE A 97 7.39 11.80 -19.24
N ASP A 98 8.52 11.29 -19.70
CA ASP A 98 9.69 12.08 -20.08
C ASP A 98 9.33 12.96 -21.28
N GLU A 99 9.26 14.29 -21.08
CA GLU A 99 8.71 15.21 -22.08
C GLU A 99 9.59 15.34 -23.34
N GLU A 100 10.90 15.10 -23.23
CA GLU A 100 11.85 15.18 -24.35
C GLU A 100 11.79 13.92 -25.24
N SER A 101 11.71 12.73 -24.65
CA SER A 101 11.74 11.45 -25.37
C SER A 101 10.37 10.78 -25.53
N GLY A 102 9.32 11.31 -24.91
CA GLY A 102 7.97 10.73 -24.87
C GLY A 102 7.87 9.40 -24.12
N ARG A 103 8.92 8.99 -23.39
CA ARG A 103 9.02 7.67 -22.76
C ARG A 103 8.30 7.64 -21.43
N LYS A 104 7.63 6.52 -21.14
CA LYS A 104 7.11 6.24 -19.80
C LYS A 104 8.27 5.92 -18.86
N THR A 105 8.45 6.76 -17.85
CA THR A 105 9.42 6.57 -16.76
C THR A 105 8.68 6.35 -15.44
N SER A 106 9.41 6.17 -14.35
CA SER A 106 8.85 6.10 -13.00
C SER A 106 9.71 6.92 -12.06
N ILE A 107 9.11 7.90 -11.41
CA ILE A 107 9.73 8.66 -10.31
C ILE A 107 9.37 7.99 -8.99
N PHE A 108 10.22 8.12 -7.97
CA PHE A 108 9.97 7.59 -6.63
C PHE A 108 9.85 8.75 -5.63
N LEU A 109 8.64 8.95 -5.13
CA LEU A 109 8.28 10.02 -4.19
C LEU A 109 8.50 9.55 -2.75
N ARG A 110 8.93 10.44 -1.85
CA ARG A 110 9.13 10.12 -0.44
C ARG A 110 7.81 9.72 0.21
N SER A 111 7.88 8.87 1.22
CA SER A 111 6.72 8.52 2.04
C SER A 111 7.11 8.26 3.48
N ILE A 112 6.46 8.91 4.42
CA ILE A 112 6.68 8.72 5.86
C ILE A 112 5.46 8.06 6.51
N ARG A 113 5.70 7.22 7.53
CA ARG A 113 4.67 6.46 8.26
C ARG A 113 4.79 6.64 9.76
N TYR A 114 3.65 6.86 10.41
CA TYR A 114 3.49 6.88 11.85
C TYR A 114 2.53 5.75 12.27
N PHE A 115 3.03 4.83 13.08
CA PHE A 115 2.23 3.80 13.75
C PHE A 115 1.87 4.22 15.18
N ASN A 116 2.61 5.14 15.80
CA ASN A 116 2.43 5.51 17.21
C ASN A 116 1.40 6.64 17.46
N LEU A 117 0.90 7.33 16.43
CA LEU A 117 -0.14 8.37 16.57
C LEU A 117 -1.55 7.84 16.89
N SER A 118 -1.76 6.53 16.78
CA SER A 118 -3.02 5.83 17.03
C SER A 118 -2.76 4.40 17.51
N LYS A 119 -3.73 3.78 18.20
CA LYS A 119 -3.67 2.34 18.49
C LYS A 119 -4.09 1.52 17.27
N THR A 120 -5.17 1.91 16.59
CA THR A 120 -5.83 1.17 15.51
C THR A 120 -5.45 1.62 14.10
N ALA A 121 -4.97 2.85 13.91
CA ALA A 121 -4.62 3.40 12.61
C ALA A 121 -3.10 3.55 12.39
N GLU A 122 -2.68 3.35 11.14
CA GLU A 122 -1.46 3.88 10.57
C GLU A 122 -1.77 5.21 9.88
N VAL A 123 -0.93 6.21 10.09
CA VAL A 123 -1.01 7.53 9.45
C VAL A 123 0.21 7.70 8.55
N GLY A 124 0.00 7.99 7.27
CA GLY A 124 1.09 8.08 6.30
C GLY A 124 0.96 9.29 5.40
N PHE A 125 2.08 9.97 5.15
CA PHE A 125 2.18 11.07 4.19
C PHE A 125 3.05 10.63 3.03
N THR A 126 2.58 10.84 1.80
CA THR A 126 3.32 10.55 0.55
C THR A 126 3.42 11.82 -0.27
N GLU A 127 4.62 12.16 -0.72
CA GLU A 127 4.85 13.32 -1.60
C GLU A 127 4.07 13.19 -2.92
N THR A 128 3.74 14.33 -3.52
CA THR A 128 3.23 14.47 -4.89
C THR A 128 4.31 15.08 -5.78
N LYS A 129 4.11 15.04 -7.10
CA LYS A 129 4.99 15.72 -8.07
C LYS A 129 5.17 17.23 -7.82
N ASN A 130 4.23 17.85 -7.10
CA ASN A 130 4.19 19.28 -6.84
C ASN A 130 4.79 19.65 -5.47
N GLY A 131 5.46 18.72 -4.78
CA GLY A 131 6.08 18.94 -3.45
C GLY A 131 5.12 18.96 -2.26
N SER A 132 3.80 18.96 -2.49
CA SER A 132 2.80 18.74 -1.45
C SER A 132 2.73 17.27 -1.03
N ALA A 133 2.10 16.98 0.11
CA ALA A 133 1.91 15.63 0.65
C ALA A 133 0.44 15.21 0.65
N PHE A 134 0.18 13.98 0.23
CA PHE A 134 -1.10 13.29 0.36
C PHE A 134 -1.19 12.56 1.70
N LEU A 135 -2.21 12.87 2.50
CA LEU A 135 -2.53 12.18 3.74
C LEU A 135 -3.28 10.87 3.48
N SER A 136 -2.73 9.77 3.97
CA SER A 136 -3.36 8.46 4.04
C SER A 136 -3.58 8.04 5.50
N ILE A 137 -4.74 7.46 5.78
CA ILE A 137 -5.09 6.90 7.10
C ILE A 137 -5.67 5.50 6.84
N THR A 138 -5.02 4.47 7.36
CA THR A 138 -5.37 3.06 7.11
C THR A 138 -5.41 2.28 8.42
N GLY A 139 -6.31 1.31 8.54
CA GLY A 139 -6.30 0.40 9.69
C GLY A 139 -4.96 -0.35 9.77
N LYS A 140 -4.42 -0.53 10.98
CA LYS A 140 -3.24 -1.41 11.18
C LYS A 140 -3.63 -2.86 10.99
N GLU A 141 -2.67 -3.67 10.58
CA GLU A 141 -2.82 -5.12 10.54
C GLU A 141 -3.04 -5.69 11.96
N ILE A 142 -4.03 -6.58 12.10
CA ILE A 142 -4.29 -7.36 13.32
C ILE A 142 -3.34 -8.56 13.30
N LYS A 143 -2.54 -8.69 14.36
CA LYS A 143 -1.56 -9.76 14.55
C LYS A 143 -2.11 -10.89 15.41
#